data_AF-A0A542ZKS7-F1
#
_entry.id   AF-A0A542ZKS7-F1
#
_cell.length_a   1.000
_cell.length_b   1.000
_cell.length_c   1.000
_cell.angle_alpha   90.00
_cell.angle_beta   90.00
_cell.angle_gamma   90.00
#
_symmetry.space_group_name_H-M   'P 1'
#
loop_
_entity.id
_entity.type
_entity.pdbx_description
1 polymer ?
#
loop_
_entity_poly.entity_id
_entity_poly.type
_entity_poly.pdbx_seq_one_letter_code
_entity_poly.pdbx_strand_id
1 'polypeptide(L)'
;MAINLKLAPIWATDPKDEPWGRAWVGWDPTMSDEEIWESNRGIWSLSLTRLTTERFATMSTDGVIRLVAELEGHDIVYDHRVGKDRVALIGTLLQPGDPVRDALVGQTVDQHRNPVSYIDTSVYDEITTAERAVPPAPADGAFLLTNNPAVWEIDPSTYADWMQKTAEGGTVTFRWSTGHRSGGIEIGDRVFLLIQGSGPRGIIGSGYASSQVFQESHFDESRTGELAHYIFAEWDHLIAPDDALPTSELRTVLPRQHWNTQASGIAIRPEVLPELERLWAQHLGEPETRTKARGRSQGWQLDPIRRKKVEDAAQARLAALYEAAGWTVEDHRYGHSYDVFATKAGEVLYLEAKGTETAGNAVLVSKGEVEHARKFAGRCVMGVLSEVKFLPNGEVDAESGIFQLYEWNPDAGSLVPERFSFAPGISIPVPEPEA
;
A
#
# COMPACT_ATOMS: atom_id res chain seq x y z
N MET A 1 26.60 -4.47 -1.76
CA MET A 1 26.43 -5.94 -1.65
C MET A 1 25.11 -6.21 -0.93
N ALA A 2 24.53 -7.41 -1.06
CA ALA A 2 23.37 -7.83 -0.29
C ALA A 2 23.77 -8.79 0.83
N ILE A 3 23.13 -8.63 1.99
CA ILE A 3 23.24 -9.56 3.12
C ILE A 3 22.31 -10.73 2.88
N ASN A 4 22.84 -11.92 2.63
CA ASN A 4 22.02 -13.11 2.43
C ASN A 4 21.90 -13.94 3.70
N LEU A 5 20.66 -14.12 4.14
CA LEU A 5 20.23 -14.94 5.27
C LEU A 5 19.78 -16.30 4.77
N LYS A 6 20.42 -17.36 5.24
CA LYS A 6 20.08 -18.75 4.86
C LYS A 6 19.12 -19.32 5.88
N LEU A 7 17.93 -19.67 5.43
CA LEU A 7 16.87 -20.23 6.26
C LEU A 7 16.89 -21.75 6.16
N ALA A 8 16.74 -22.41 7.31
CA ALA A 8 16.42 -23.82 7.38
C ALA A 8 14.90 -24.01 7.32
N PRO A 9 14.39 -25.24 7.08
CA PRO A 9 12.95 -25.53 7.15
C PRO A 9 12.35 -25.09 8.48
N ILE A 10 11.11 -24.61 8.49
CA ILE A 10 10.43 -24.04 9.66
C ILE A 10 10.51 -24.92 10.94
N TRP A 11 10.71 -24.27 12.09
CA TRP A 11 10.53 -24.89 13.40
C TRP A 11 9.92 -23.92 14.41
N ALA A 12 9.14 -24.46 15.36
CA ALA A 12 8.53 -23.70 16.44
C ALA A 12 9.56 -23.29 17.50
N THR A 13 9.32 -22.13 18.10
CA THR A 13 10.08 -21.58 19.24
C THR A 13 9.13 -21.26 20.38
N ASP A 14 9.64 -21.16 21.62
CA ASP A 14 8.84 -20.63 22.74
C ASP A 14 9.05 -19.11 22.80
N PRO A 15 8.01 -18.28 22.56
CA PRO A 15 8.12 -16.82 22.63
C PRO A 15 8.66 -16.28 23.95
N LYS A 16 8.54 -17.03 25.05
CA LYS A 16 9.05 -16.60 26.36
C LYS A 16 10.57 -16.74 26.48
N ASP A 17 11.13 -17.73 25.79
CA ASP A 17 12.56 -18.06 25.83
C ASP A 17 13.29 -17.58 24.56
N GLU A 18 12.56 -17.16 23.53
CA GLU A 18 13.10 -16.58 22.30
C GLU A 18 13.42 -15.10 22.51
N PRO A 19 14.67 -14.64 22.28
CA PRO A 19 15.09 -13.26 22.53
C PRO A 19 14.27 -12.16 21.87
N TRP A 20 13.48 -12.50 20.85
CA TRP A 20 12.66 -11.57 20.11
C TRP A 20 11.17 -11.93 20.11
N GLY A 21 10.75 -12.85 20.99
CA GLY A 21 9.34 -13.18 21.18
C GLY A 21 8.70 -13.95 20.04
N ARG A 22 9.50 -14.59 19.17
CA ARG A 22 8.97 -15.31 18.01
C ARG A 22 8.38 -16.66 18.40
N ALA A 23 7.29 -17.05 17.75
CA ALA A 23 6.66 -18.36 17.93
C ALA A 23 7.20 -19.44 16.98
N TRP A 24 7.88 -19.02 15.91
CA TRP A 24 8.53 -19.91 14.95
C TRP A 24 9.64 -19.15 14.22
N VAL A 25 10.51 -19.88 13.54
CA VAL A 25 11.54 -19.35 12.61
C VAL A 25 11.79 -20.37 11.49
N GLY A 26 12.45 -19.95 10.42
CA GLY A 26 12.76 -20.78 9.26
C GLY A 26 11.83 -20.54 8.08
N TRP A 27 11.91 -21.42 7.09
CA TRP A 27 11.17 -21.31 5.83
C TRP A 27 10.01 -22.31 5.79
N ASP A 28 8.81 -21.80 5.49
CA ASP A 28 7.64 -22.58 5.14
C ASP A 28 7.02 -21.99 3.86
N PRO A 29 6.93 -22.76 2.76
CA PRO A 29 6.36 -22.25 1.51
C PRO A 29 4.86 -21.94 1.59
N THR A 30 4.19 -22.24 2.70
CA THR A 30 2.77 -21.92 2.93
C THR A 30 2.56 -20.58 3.62
N MET A 31 3.61 -19.98 4.20
CA MET A 31 3.58 -18.66 4.82
C MET A 31 3.77 -17.57 3.77
N SER A 32 3.22 -16.38 4.01
CA SER A 32 3.46 -15.23 3.13
C SER A 32 4.91 -14.73 3.19
N ASP A 33 5.35 -14.03 2.15
CA ASP A 33 6.69 -13.45 2.07
C ASP A 33 6.92 -12.48 3.25
N GLU A 34 5.90 -11.70 3.64
CA GLU A 34 5.92 -10.79 4.78
C GLU A 34 6.06 -11.52 6.12
N GLU A 35 5.31 -12.61 6.32
CA GLU A 35 5.43 -13.43 7.54
C GLU A 35 6.81 -14.08 7.65
N ILE A 36 7.34 -14.58 6.53
CA ILE A 36 8.70 -15.13 6.48
C ILE A 36 9.72 -14.03 6.78
N TRP A 37 9.59 -12.85 6.20
CA TRP A 37 10.47 -11.72 6.46
C TRP A 37 10.45 -11.30 7.93
N GLU A 38 9.28 -10.99 8.49
CA GLU A 38 9.16 -10.52 9.87
C GLU A 38 9.69 -11.55 10.89
N SER A 39 9.35 -12.82 10.67
CA SER A 39 9.81 -13.90 11.55
C SER A 39 11.33 -14.11 11.47
N ASN A 40 11.95 -13.88 10.29
CA ASN A 40 13.34 -14.26 10.05
C ASN A 40 14.32 -13.09 9.90
N ARG A 41 13.89 -11.82 9.91
CA ARG A 41 14.78 -10.67 9.68
C ARG A 41 15.76 -10.38 10.81
N GLY A 42 15.68 -11.10 11.94
CA GLY A 42 16.49 -10.82 13.12
C GLY A 42 17.00 -12.01 13.91
N ILE A 43 17.81 -11.66 14.92
CA ILE A 43 18.68 -12.56 15.71
C ILE A 43 19.91 -13.02 14.90
N TRP A 44 20.45 -12.14 14.04
CA TRP A 44 21.61 -12.45 13.20
C TRP A 44 22.93 -11.92 13.78
N SER A 45 24.01 -12.65 13.50
CA SER A 45 25.38 -12.24 13.83
C SER A 45 25.96 -11.41 12.68
N LEU A 46 25.66 -10.12 12.64
CA LEU A 46 26.08 -9.22 11.55
C LEU A 46 27.14 -8.21 12.01
N SER A 47 27.97 -7.76 11.08
CA SER A 47 28.94 -6.69 11.33
C SER A 47 28.26 -5.32 11.18
N LEU A 48 28.24 -4.51 12.24
CA LEU A 48 27.64 -3.18 12.23
C LEU A 48 28.29 -2.25 11.19
N THR A 49 29.59 -2.40 10.96
CA THR A 49 30.31 -1.62 9.95
C THR A 49 29.81 -1.95 8.53
N ARG A 50 29.42 -3.20 8.26
CA ARG A 50 28.89 -3.61 6.95
C ARG A 50 27.44 -3.17 6.75
N LEU A 51 26.63 -3.13 7.82
CA LEU A 51 25.24 -2.65 7.75
C LEU A 51 25.13 -1.19 7.28
N THR A 52 26.18 -0.39 7.44
CA THR A 52 26.20 1.00 6.93
C THR A 52 26.37 1.10 5.42
N THR A 53 26.80 0.03 4.75
CA THR A 53 27.11 0.03 3.31
C THR A 53 26.21 -0.85 2.48
N GLU A 54 25.57 -1.86 3.09
CA GLU A 54 24.70 -2.76 2.34
C GLU A 54 23.29 -2.19 2.20
N ARG A 55 22.78 -2.18 0.96
CA ARG A 55 21.47 -1.62 0.61
C ARG A 55 20.36 -2.67 0.59
N PHE A 56 20.72 -3.95 0.45
CA PHE A 56 19.75 -5.02 0.29
C PHE A 56 20.02 -6.18 1.25
N ALA A 57 18.95 -6.89 1.60
CA ALA A 57 19.02 -8.20 2.24
C ALA A 57 18.24 -9.22 1.42
N THR A 58 18.71 -10.46 1.43
CA THR A 58 18.02 -11.57 0.77
C THR A 58 17.78 -12.71 1.75
N MET A 59 16.71 -13.46 1.54
CA MET A 59 16.49 -14.73 2.24
C MET A 59 16.53 -15.88 1.24
N SER A 60 17.30 -16.91 1.58
CA SER A 60 17.49 -18.08 0.74
C SER A 60 17.18 -19.36 1.50
N THR A 61 16.63 -20.33 0.77
CA THR A 61 16.37 -21.69 1.27
C THR A 61 16.78 -22.67 0.18
N ASP A 62 17.28 -23.85 0.57
CA ASP A 62 17.84 -24.85 -0.35
C ASP A 62 18.88 -24.31 -1.34
N GLY A 63 19.62 -23.27 -0.93
CA GLY A 63 20.64 -22.61 -1.74
C GLY A 63 20.09 -21.70 -2.84
N VAL A 64 18.81 -21.32 -2.80
CA VAL A 64 18.17 -20.43 -3.79
C VAL A 64 17.57 -19.21 -3.08
N ILE A 65 17.80 -18.02 -3.62
CA ILE A 65 17.20 -16.78 -3.11
C ILE A 65 15.69 -16.78 -3.42
N ARG A 66 14.89 -16.49 -2.41
CA ARG A 66 13.44 -16.39 -2.51
C ARG A 66 12.91 -14.99 -2.27
N LEU A 67 13.49 -14.29 -1.31
CA LEU A 67 13.08 -12.93 -0.93
C LEU A 67 14.23 -11.96 -1.09
N VAL A 68 13.89 -10.72 -1.42
CA VAL A 68 14.80 -9.59 -1.49
C VAL A 68 14.11 -8.42 -0.81
N ALA A 69 14.81 -7.75 0.10
CA ALA A 69 14.35 -6.55 0.77
C ALA A 69 15.38 -5.44 0.57
N GLU A 70 14.89 -4.20 0.43
CA GLU A 70 15.74 -3.01 0.58
C GLU A 70 15.83 -2.66 2.05
N LEU A 71 17.05 -2.48 2.52
CA LEU A 71 17.35 -2.18 3.91
C LEU A 71 17.12 -0.69 4.15
N GLU A 72 16.36 -0.42 5.21
CA GLU A 72 16.09 0.92 5.72
C GLU A 72 16.84 1.18 7.03
N GLY A 73 17.25 0.10 7.72
CA GLY A 73 18.01 0.20 8.95
C GLY A 73 18.19 -1.13 9.64
N HIS A 74 18.49 -1.07 10.93
CA HIS A 74 18.58 -2.24 11.80
C HIS A 74 18.37 -1.87 13.26
N ASP A 75 17.87 -2.82 14.03
CA ASP A 75 17.81 -2.80 15.48
C ASP A 75 18.87 -3.73 16.09
N ILE A 76 19.23 -3.44 17.35
CA ILE A 76 20.04 -4.31 18.18
C ILE A 76 19.13 -5.08 19.12
N VAL A 77 19.21 -6.42 19.06
CA VAL A 77 18.45 -7.33 19.92
C VAL A 77 19.42 -8.10 20.80
N TYR A 78 19.26 -8.00 22.12
CA TYR A 78 20.09 -8.72 23.07
C TYR A 78 19.67 -10.20 23.16
N ASP A 79 20.52 -11.12 22.70
CA ASP A 79 20.29 -12.55 22.82
C ASP A 79 20.80 -13.06 24.17
N HIS A 80 19.88 -13.11 25.12
CA HIS A 80 20.14 -13.57 26.49
C HIS A 80 20.62 -15.03 26.59
N ARG A 81 20.37 -15.87 25.57
CA ARG A 81 20.80 -17.28 25.55
C ARG A 81 22.30 -17.43 25.34
N VAL A 82 22.92 -16.46 24.67
CA VAL A 82 24.36 -16.43 24.37
C VAL A 82 25.09 -15.22 24.97
N GLY A 83 24.35 -14.31 25.62
CA GLY A 83 24.89 -13.10 26.25
C GLY A 83 25.53 -12.13 25.25
N LYS A 84 24.95 -12.01 24.04
CA LYS A 84 25.50 -11.19 22.96
C LYS A 84 24.41 -10.42 22.24
N ASP A 85 24.79 -9.24 21.77
CA ASP A 85 23.98 -8.46 20.86
C ASP A 85 23.89 -9.14 19.49
N ARG A 86 22.69 -9.11 18.93
CA ARG A 86 22.32 -9.57 17.59
C ARG A 86 21.68 -8.44 16.83
N VAL A 87 21.56 -8.62 15.53
CA VAL A 87 20.96 -7.64 14.64
C VAL A 87 19.61 -8.13 14.15
N ALA A 88 18.63 -7.23 14.15
CA ALA A 88 17.38 -7.34 13.41
C ALA A 88 17.37 -6.32 12.28
N LEU A 89 17.25 -6.78 11.04
CA LEU A 89 17.21 -5.92 9.86
C LEU A 89 15.85 -5.23 9.78
N ILE A 90 15.85 -3.95 9.40
CA ILE A 90 14.65 -3.19 9.05
C ILE A 90 14.70 -2.93 7.56
N GLY A 91 13.63 -3.24 6.86
CA GLY A 91 13.58 -3.07 5.42
C GLY A 91 12.25 -3.48 4.82
N THR A 92 12.03 -3.03 3.60
CA THR A 92 10.82 -3.30 2.82
C THR A 92 11.09 -4.40 1.81
N LEU A 93 10.23 -5.41 1.76
CA LEU A 93 10.28 -6.46 0.74
C LEU A 93 10.07 -5.86 -0.65
N LEU A 94 10.99 -6.16 -1.55
CA LEU A 94 10.87 -5.80 -2.95
C LEU A 94 9.85 -6.71 -3.62
N GLN A 95 8.97 -6.08 -4.39
CA GLN A 95 7.85 -6.74 -5.05
C GLN A 95 8.21 -7.15 -6.48
N PRO A 96 7.55 -8.19 -7.05
CA PRO A 96 7.71 -8.54 -8.46
C PRO A 96 7.61 -7.31 -9.37
N GLY A 97 8.56 -7.15 -10.29
CA GLY A 97 8.69 -5.95 -11.13
C GLY A 97 9.79 -4.99 -10.68
N ASP A 98 10.28 -5.08 -9.44
CA ASP A 98 11.51 -4.38 -9.06
C ASP A 98 12.71 -5.05 -9.76
N PRO A 99 13.51 -4.32 -10.55
CA PRO A 99 14.60 -4.90 -11.33
C PRO A 99 15.68 -5.56 -10.45
N VAL A 100 15.85 -5.13 -9.20
CA VAL A 100 16.80 -5.73 -8.25
C VAL A 100 16.27 -7.06 -7.75
N ARG A 101 14.98 -7.12 -7.39
CA ARG A 101 14.34 -8.37 -6.97
C ARG A 101 14.37 -9.38 -8.09
N ASP A 102 13.90 -9.00 -9.27
CA ASP A 102 13.73 -9.91 -10.40
C ASP A 102 15.08 -10.44 -10.91
N ALA A 103 16.15 -9.68 -10.73
CA ALA A 103 17.49 -10.14 -11.00
C ALA A 103 18.01 -11.14 -9.95
N LEU A 104 17.70 -10.95 -8.66
CA LEU A 104 18.27 -11.73 -7.55
C LEU A 104 17.46 -12.98 -7.19
N VAL A 105 16.13 -12.93 -7.23
CA VAL A 105 15.27 -14.08 -6.92
C VAL A 105 15.55 -15.23 -7.90
N GLY A 106 15.72 -16.44 -7.36
CA GLY A 106 16.06 -17.62 -8.15
C GLY A 106 17.56 -17.83 -8.36
N GLN A 107 18.42 -16.85 -8.05
CA GLN A 107 19.86 -17.07 -8.07
C GLN A 107 20.29 -18.07 -7.00
N THR A 108 21.32 -18.85 -7.32
CA THR A 108 21.92 -19.80 -6.39
C THR A 108 22.93 -19.11 -5.49
N VAL A 109 22.84 -19.37 -4.19
CA VAL A 109 23.82 -18.93 -3.20
C VAL A 109 24.65 -20.10 -2.71
N ASP A 110 25.85 -19.79 -2.23
CA ASP A 110 26.73 -20.82 -1.70
C ASP A 110 26.07 -21.59 -0.54
N GLN A 111 26.35 -22.89 -0.44
CA GLN A 111 25.82 -23.74 0.64
C GLN A 111 26.81 -23.88 1.81
N HIS A 112 27.75 -22.95 1.99
CA HIS A 112 28.65 -23.01 3.15
C HIS A 112 27.83 -22.92 4.45
N ARG A 113 28.36 -23.55 5.50
CA ARG A 113 27.72 -23.69 6.81
C ARG A 113 27.38 -22.37 7.52
N ASN A 114 27.99 -21.25 7.13
CA ASN A 114 27.66 -19.97 7.73
C ASN A 114 26.28 -19.52 7.25
N PRO A 115 25.31 -19.29 8.16
CA PRO A 115 23.96 -18.93 7.77
C PRO A 115 23.84 -17.48 7.28
N VAL A 116 24.92 -16.68 7.37
CA VAL A 116 25.04 -15.37 6.73
C VAL A 116 26.11 -15.44 5.64
N SER A 117 25.76 -14.95 4.46
CA SER A 117 26.65 -14.81 3.29
C SER A 117 26.41 -13.45 2.63
N TYR A 118 27.23 -13.10 1.65
CA TYR A 118 27.16 -11.80 0.97
C TYR A 118 27.13 -12.00 -0.53
N ILE A 119 26.27 -11.25 -1.21
CA ILE A 119 26.10 -11.30 -2.66
C ILE A 119 26.57 -9.96 -3.22
N ASP A 120 27.41 -9.97 -4.25
CA ASP A 120 27.78 -8.72 -4.90
C ASP A 120 26.59 -8.14 -5.67
N THR A 121 26.12 -6.98 -5.20
CA THR A 121 25.01 -6.22 -5.79
C THR A 121 25.47 -4.86 -6.28
N SER A 122 26.78 -4.63 -6.42
CA SER A 122 27.34 -3.33 -6.84
C SER A 122 26.70 -2.80 -8.12
N VAL A 123 26.40 -3.69 -9.08
CA VAL A 123 25.70 -3.36 -10.34
C VAL A 123 24.23 -2.92 -10.15
N TYR A 124 23.61 -3.28 -9.02
CA TYR A 124 22.24 -2.92 -8.65
C TYR A 124 22.19 -1.72 -7.69
N ASP A 125 23.27 -1.49 -6.94
CA ASP A 125 23.40 -0.38 -6.00
C ASP A 125 23.37 0.98 -6.75
N GLU A 126 23.80 1.00 -8.02
CA GLU A 126 23.77 2.15 -8.93
C GLU A 126 22.39 2.41 -9.58
N ILE A 127 21.46 1.45 -9.54
CA ILE A 127 20.11 1.64 -10.08
C ILE A 127 19.37 2.64 -9.18
N THR A 128 19.01 3.77 -9.76
CA THR A 128 18.36 4.86 -9.04
C THR A 128 16.94 4.46 -8.63
N THR A 129 16.40 5.08 -7.58
CA THR A 129 14.99 4.89 -7.20
C THR A 129 14.04 5.20 -8.36
N ALA A 130 14.41 6.10 -9.28
CA ALA A 130 13.63 6.40 -10.49
C ALA A 130 13.67 5.27 -11.53
N GLU A 131 14.79 4.57 -11.67
CA GLU A 131 14.93 3.39 -12.56
C GLU A 131 14.33 2.12 -11.93
N ARG A 132 14.27 2.03 -10.59
CA ARG A 132 13.51 0.99 -9.86
C ARG A 132 12.02 1.28 -9.79
N ALA A 133 11.64 2.55 -9.86
CA ALA A 133 10.27 3.01 -10.05
C ALA A 133 9.81 2.90 -11.51
N VAL A 134 10.53 2.15 -12.36
CA VAL A 134 9.93 1.62 -13.58
C VAL A 134 8.82 0.68 -13.11
N PRO A 135 7.53 1.02 -13.28
CA PRO A 135 6.48 0.07 -12.99
C PRO A 135 6.80 -1.21 -13.76
N PRO A 136 6.47 -2.42 -13.23
CA PRO A 136 6.50 -3.61 -14.07
C PRO A 136 5.86 -3.26 -15.40
N ALA A 137 6.51 -3.62 -16.50
CA ALA A 137 5.94 -3.43 -17.83
C ALA A 137 4.47 -3.90 -17.74
N PRO A 138 3.50 -3.08 -18.18
CA PRO A 138 2.10 -3.38 -17.94
C PRO A 138 1.82 -4.79 -18.42
N ALA A 139 1.33 -5.63 -17.52
CA ALA A 139 0.68 -6.85 -17.96
C ALA A 139 -0.51 -6.39 -18.83
N ASP A 140 -0.58 -6.87 -20.07
CA ASP A 140 -1.64 -6.54 -21.03
C ASP A 140 -3.00 -7.19 -20.63
N GLY A 141 -3.18 -7.55 -19.35
CA GLY A 141 -4.33 -8.24 -18.83
C GLY A 141 -5.49 -7.29 -18.54
N ALA A 142 -6.70 -7.80 -18.74
CA ALA A 142 -7.91 -7.12 -18.31
C ALA A 142 -8.86 -8.10 -17.63
N PHE A 143 -9.53 -7.68 -16.56
CA PHE A 143 -10.38 -8.55 -15.75
C PHE A 143 -11.72 -7.91 -15.44
N LEU A 144 -12.73 -8.75 -15.40
CA LEU A 144 -14.09 -8.42 -15.02
C LEU A 144 -14.31 -8.84 -13.57
N LEU A 145 -14.47 -7.85 -12.71
CA LEU A 145 -14.91 -7.99 -11.33
C LEU A 145 -16.42 -7.86 -11.26
N THR A 146 -17.04 -8.46 -10.25
CA THR A 146 -18.50 -8.44 -10.11
C THR A 146 -18.94 -7.93 -8.75
N ASN A 147 -20.06 -7.21 -8.72
CA ASN A 147 -20.79 -6.87 -7.51
C ASN A 147 -22.20 -7.45 -7.58
N ASN A 148 -22.65 -8.17 -6.56
CA ASN A 148 -24.06 -8.52 -6.41
C ASN A 148 -24.61 -7.77 -5.20
N PRO A 149 -25.39 -6.69 -5.39
CA PRO A 149 -25.91 -5.87 -4.28
C PRO A 149 -26.76 -6.65 -3.28
N ALA A 150 -27.36 -7.77 -3.68
CA ALA A 150 -28.11 -8.63 -2.78
C ALA A 150 -27.23 -9.47 -1.84
N VAL A 151 -25.93 -9.54 -2.10
CA VAL A 151 -24.93 -10.30 -1.33
C VAL A 151 -23.95 -9.36 -0.63
N TRP A 152 -23.53 -8.29 -1.31
CA TRP A 152 -22.64 -7.28 -0.76
C TRP A 152 -23.09 -5.90 -1.19
N GLU A 153 -23.58 -5.11 -0.23
CA GLU A 153 -24.00 -3.74 -0.45
C GLU A 153 -22.88 -2.80 -0.01
N ILE A 154 -22.57 -1.81 -0.86
CA ILE A 154 -21.72 -0.69 -0.48
C ILE A 154 -22.67 0.38 0.05
N ASP A 155 -22.34 0.95 1.19
CA ASP A 155 -23.10 2.07 1.74
C ASP A 155 -23.34 3.15 0.65
N PRO A 156 -24.60 3.55 0.40
CA PRO A 156 -24.92 4.47 -0.69
C PRO A 156 -24.21 5.82 -0.60
N SER A 157 -23.95 6.33 0.61
CA SER A 157 -23.25 7.60 0.79
C SER A 157 -21.76 7.46 0.44
N THR A 158 -21.14 6.36 0.86
CA THR A 158 -19.76 6.02 0.49
C THR A 158 -19.61 5.86 -1.01
N TYR A 159 -20.56 5.17 -1.66
CA TYR A 159 -20.53 4.99 -3.11
C TYR A 159 -20.73 6.32 -3.86
N ALA A 160 -21.59 7.22 -3.35
CA ALA A 160 -21.77 8.56 -3.90
C ALA A 160 -20.49 9.39 -3.86
N ASP A 161 -19.75 9.34 -2.74
CA ASP A 161 -18.46 10.02 -2.61
C ASP A 161 -17.44 9.47 -3.62
N TRP A 162 -17.43 8.15 -3.84
CA TRP A 162 -16.55 7.53 -4.82
C TRP A 162 -16.87 7.94 -6.25
N MET A 163 -18.16 8.00 -6.60
CA MET A 163 -18.61 8.49 -7.91
C MET A 163 -18.19 9.95 -8.11
N GLN A 164 -18.40 10.82 -7.10
CA GLN A 164 -17.99 12.21 -7.20
C GLN A 164 -16.47 12.33 -7.41
N LYS A 165 -15.68 11.64 -6.58
CA LYS A 165 -14.22 11.69 -6.65
C LYS A 165 -13.68 11.22 -8.01
N THR A 166 -14.26 10.15 -8.56
CA THR A 166 -13.84 9.63 -9.88
C THR A 166 -14.33 10.51 -11.03
N ALA A 167 -15.52 11.12 -10.93
CA ALA A 167 -16.00 12.12 -11.89
C ALA A 167 -15.10 13.37 -11.96
N GLU A 168 -14.50 13.77 -10.84
CA GLU A 168 -13.53 14.87 -10.75
C GLU A 168 -12.12 14.47 -11.25
N GLY A 169 -11.93 13.21 -11.69
CA GLY A 169 -10.68 12.68 -12.21
C GLY A 169 -9.72 12.14 -11.15
N GLY A 170 -10.16 12.02 -9.91
CA GLY A 170 -9.45 11.29 -8.85
C GLY A 170 -9.68 9.78 -8.93
N THR A 171 -9.02 9.03 -8.05
CA THR A 171 -9.18 7.56 -7.97
C THR A 171 -9.59 7.11 -6.57
N VAL A 172 -10.19 5.92 -6.51
CA VAL A 172 -10.60 5.27 -5.25
C VAL A 172 -10.02 3.87 -5.20
N THR A 173 -9.18 3.59 -4.20
CA THR A 173 -8.67 2.24 -3.96
C THR A 173 -9.57 1.50 -2.99
N PHE A 174 -10.05 0.32 -3.39
CA PHE A 174 -10.84 -0.55 -2.52
C PHE A 174 -10.54 -2.03 -2.76
N ARG A 175 -10.68 -2.84 -1.71
CA ARG A 175 -10.51 -4.30 -1.80
C ARG A 175 -11.70 -4.91 -2.53
N TRP A 176 -11.45 -5.74 -3.54
CA TRP A 176 -12.49 -6.42 -4.31
C TRP A 176 -12.23 -7.92 -4.44
N SER A 177 -13.26 -8.74 -4.24
CA SER A 177 -13.11 -10.19 -4.38
C SER A 177 -12.91 -10.58 -5.84
N THR A 178 -11.97 -11.49 -6.09
CA THR A 178 -11.73 -12.13 -7.39
C THR A 178 -12.42 -13.51 -7.49
N GLY A 179 -13.30 -13.84 -6.54
CA GLY A 179 -13.99 -15.13 -6.49
C GLY A 179 -13.01 -16.30 -6.37
N HIS A 180 -13.13 -17.26 -7.29
CA HIS A 180 -12.26 -18.44 -7.30
C HIS A 180 -10.88 -18.18 -7.90
N ARG A 181 -10.64 -17.01 -8.51
CA ARG A 181 -9.33 -16.70 -9.07
C ARG A 181 -8.35 -16.44 -7.94
N SER A 182 -7.34 -17.29 -7.85
CA SER A 182 -6.23 -17.24 -6.88
C SER A 182 -4.93 -16.66 -7.45
N GLY A 183 -4.89 -16.22 -8.72
CA GLY A 183 -3.68 -15.66 -9.34
C GLY A 183 -3.85 -15.20 -10.79
N GLY A 184 -2.76 -14.69 -11.35
CA GLY A 184 -2.68 -14.20 -12.73
C GLY A 184 -3.38 -12.85 -12.96
N ILE A 185 -3.61 -12.08 -11.90
CA ILE A 185 -3.83 -10.63 -11.97
C ILE A 185 -2.56 -10.00 -11.41
N GLU A 186 -1.96 -9.13 -12.21
CA GLU A 186 -0.76 -8.37 -11.91
C GLU A 186 -1.11 -6.90 -11.64
N ILE A 187 -0.23 -6.22 -10.91
CA ILE A 187 -0.36 -4.78 -10.68
C ILE A 187 -0.33 -4.06 -12.03
N GLY A 188 -1.30 -3.17 -12.26
CA GLY A 188 -1.46 -2.44 -13.50
C GLY A 188 -2.40 -3.11 -14.51
N ASP A 189 -2.87 -4.34 -14.27
CA ASP A 189 -3.91 -4.94 -15.11
C ASP A 189 -5.19 -4.11 -15.07
N ARG A 190 -5.87 -4.00 -16.22
CA ARG A 190 -7.13 -3.27 -16.32
C ARG A 190 -8.24 -4.03 -15.60
N VAL A 191 -9.09 -3.35 -14.85
CA VAL A 191 -10.27 -3.97 -14.23
C VAL A 191 -11.56 -3.22 -14.58
N PHE A 192 -12.64 -3.97 -14.74
CA PHE A 192 -14.00 -3.45 -14.93
C PHE A 192 -14.92 -4.01 -13.86
N LEU A 193 -15.79 -3.18 -13.32
CA LEU A 193 -16.79 -3.59 -12.32
C LEU A 193 -18.15 -3.80 -12.99
N LEU A 194 -18.66 -5.02 -12.93
CA LEU A 194 -19.99 -5.38 -13.41
C LEU A 194 -20.95 -5.60 -12.25
N ILE A 195 -22.11 -4.92 -12.30
CA ILE A 195 -23.19 -5.15 -11.34
C ILE A 195 -24.11 -6.30 -11.80
N GLN A 196 -24.42 -7.20 -10.87
CA GLN A 196 -25.26 -8.39 -11.04
C GLN A 196 -26.60 -8.21 -10.31
N GLY A 197 -27.50 -9.19 -10.46
CA GLY A 197 -28.80 -9.22 -9.77
C GLY A 197 -29.99 -8.98 -10.70
N SER A 198 -31.16 -8.72 -10.11
CA SER A 198 -32.43 -8.50 -10.83
C SER A 198 -32.68 -7.05 -11.27
N GLY A 199 -31.85 -6.11 -10.81
CA GLY A 199 -31.88 -4.69 -11.19
C GLY A 199 -31.10 -4.38 -12.47
N PRO A 200 -30.67 -3.11 -12.68
CA PRO A 200 -29.75 -2.76 -13.76
C PRO A 200 -28.55 -3.71 -13.77
N ARG A 201 -28.20 -4.26 -14.94
CA ARG A 201 -27.06 -5.17 -15.10
C ARG A 201 -26.13 -4.65 -16.18
N GLY A 202 -24.91 -4.33 -15.79
CA GLY A 202 -23.96 -3.70 -16.69
C GLY A 202 -22.63 -3.37 -16.02
N ILE A 203 -21.72 -2.80 -16.79
CA ILE A 203 -20.49 -2.24 -16.26
C ILE A 203 -20.81 -0.89 -15.62
N ILE A 204 -20.37 -0.71 -14.37
CA ILE A 204 -20.56 0.49 -13.55
C ILE A 204 -19.23 1.15 -13.18
N GLY A 205 -18.10 0.57 -13.59
CA GLY A 205 -16.82 1.17 -13.29
C GLY A 205 -15.65 0.53 -14.01
N SER A 206 -14.56 1.26 -14.01
CA SER A 206 -13.25 0.85 -14.51
C SER A 206 -12.14 1.29 -13.57
N GLY A 207 -11.00 0.62 -13.65
CA GLY A 207 -9.85 0.89 -12.80
C GLY A 207 -8.66 0.03 -13.16
N TYR A 208 -7.69 -0.03 -12.25
CA TYR A 208 -6.51 -0.88 -12.38
C TYR A 208 -6.33 -1.72 -11.12
N ALA A 209 -5.80 -2.94 -11.26
CA ALA A 209 -5.35 -3.72 -10.13
C ALA A 209 -4.14 -3.02 -9.49
N SER A 210 -4.22 -2.72 -8.20
CA SER A 210 -3.12 -2.13 -7.42
C SER A 210 -2.46 -3.14 -6.48
N SER A 211 -2.84 -4.42 -6.59
CA SER A 211 -2.17 -5.56 -5.95
C SER A 211 -2.30 -6.81 -6.80
N GLN A 212 -1.43 -7.79 -6.57
CA GLN A 212 -1.69 -9.18 -6.99
C GLN A 212 -2.83 -9.78 -6.17
N VAL A 213 -3.27 -10.98 -6.55
CA VAL A 213 -4.28 -11.73 -5.80
C VAL A 213 -3.72 -12.15 -4.44
N PHE A 214 -4.42 -11.77 -3.36
CA PHE A 214 -4.12 -12.19 -1.99
C PHE A 214 -5.33 -12.87 -1.34
N GLN A 215 -5.10 -13.56 -0.23
CA GLN A 215 -6.15 -14.21 0.55
C GLN A 215 -6.43 -13.43 1.83
N GLU A 216 -7.70 -13.28 2.16
CA GLU A 216 -8.15 -12.71 3.42
C GLU A 216 -9.47 -13.36 3.84
N SER A 217 -9.97 -13.06 5.03
CA SER A 217 -11.28 -13.53 5.49
C SER A 217 -12.37 -13.26 4.46
N HIS A 218 -13.27 -14.23 4.28
CA HIS A 218 -14.41 -14.11 3.37
C HIS A 218 -15.27 -12.89 3.73
N PHE A 219 -15.73 -12.16 2.72
CA PHE A 219 -16.57 -10.95 2.88
C PHE A 219 -18.00 -11.26 3.34
N ASP A 220 -18.36 -12.54 3.39
CA ASP A 220 -19.68 -13.01 3.79
C ASP A 220 -19.54 -13.50 5.23
N GLU A 221 -20.18 -12.79 6.15
CA GLU A 221 -20.08 -13.05 7.58
C GLU A 221 -20.61 -14.45 7.94
N SER A 222 -21.49 -15.04 7.12
CA SER A 222 -21.97 -16.41 7.31
C SER A 222 -20.90 -17.47 7.07
N ARG A 223 -19.80 -17.11 6.40
CA ARG A 223 -18.65 -17.95 6.08
C ARG A 223 -17.42 -17.63 6.93
N THR A 224 -17.64 -17.26 8.19
CA THR A 224 -16.58 -16.95 9.15
C THR A 224 -15.55 -18.08 9.26
N GLY A 225 -14.27 -17.77 9.07
CA GLY A 225 -13.15 -18.73 9.09
C GLY A 225 -12.74 -19.26 7.72
N GLU A 226 -13.50 -18.97 6.67
CA GLU A 226 -13.10 -19.26 5.29
C GLU A 226 -12.28 -18.09 4.70
N LEU A 227 -11.30 -18.41 3.87
CA LEU A 227 -10.53 -17.43 3.10
C LEU A 227 -11.17 -17.23 1.72
N ALA A 228 -11.14 -15.99 1.25
CA ALA A 228 -11.49 -15.62 -0.12
C ALA A 228 -10.32 -14.89 -0.78
N HIS A 229 -10.34 -14.89 -2.12
CA HIS A 229 -9.33 -14.19 -2.91
C HIS A 229 -9.77 -12.76 -3.19
N TYR A 230 -8.82 -11.84 -3.10
CA TYR A 230 -9.02 -10.42 -3.29
C TYR A 230 -7.89 -9.80 -4.12
N ILE A 231 -8.19 -8.64 -4.69
CA ILE A 231 -7.19 -7.65 -5.10
C ILE A 231 -7.57 -6.30 -4.46
N PHE A 232 -6.62 -5.39 -4.37
CA PHE A 232 -6.95 -3.97 -4.32
C PHE A 232 -7.16 -3.47 -5.76
N ALA A 233 -8.29 -2.81 -5.99
CA ALA A 233 -8.62 -2.17 -7.24
C ALA A 233 -8.63 -0.65 -7.03
N GLU A 234 -7.87 0.07 -7.86
CA GLU A 234 -7.90 1.51 -7.95
C GLU A 234 -8.87 1.93 -9.07
N TRP A 235 -10.06 2.33 -8.68
CA TRP A 235 -11.13 2.76 -9.59
C TRP A 235 -10.87 4.17 -10.11
N ASP A 236 -10.89 4.32 -11.44
CA ASP A 236 -10.75 5.61 -12.14
C ASP A 236 -12.09 6.18 -12.61
N HIS A 237 -13.09 5.32 -12.80
CA HIS A 237 -14.47 5.71 -13.09
C HIS A 237 -15.41 4.81 -12.31
N LEU A 238 -16.37 5.44 -11.61
CA LEU A 238 -17.53 4.78 -11.03
C LEU A 238 -18.78 5.61 -11.37
N ILE A 239 -19.84 4.94 -11.79
CA ILE A 239 -21.13 5.57 -12.13
C ILE A 239 -22.28 4.89 -11.39
N ALA A 240 -23.44 5.53 -11.39
CA ALA A 240 -24.61 4.99 -10.70
C ALA A 240 -25.03 3.65 -11.34
N PRO A 241 -25.51 2.68 -10.54
CA PRO A 241 -26.03 1.42 -11.07
C PRO A 241 -27.09 1.56 -12.15
N ASP A 242 -27.97 2.57 -12.03
CA ASP A 242 -29.02 2.85 -13.02
C ASP A 242 -28.47 3.34 -14.36
N ASP A 243 -27.24 3.86 -14.36
CA ASP A 243 -26.53 4.33 -15.55
C ASP A 243 -25.56 3.27 -16.10
N ALA A 244 -25.62 2.00 -15.63
CA ALA A 244 -24.68 0.97 -16.05
C ALA A 244 -24.67 0.74 -17.58
N LEU A 245 -23.48 0.53 -18.17
CA LEU A 245 -23.35 0.08 -19.57
C LEU A 245 -23.97 -1.32 -19.71
N PRO A 246 -25.15 -1.46 -20.36
CA PRO A 246 -25.97 -2.65 -20.18
C PRO A 246 -25.34 -3.92 -20.74
N THR A 247 -25.50 -5.04 -20.02
CA THR A 247 -25.07 -6.36 -20.50
C THR A 247 -25.73 -6.78 -21.81
N SER A 248 -26.93 -6.30 -22.12
CA SER A 248 -27.60 -6.51 -23.42
C SER A 248 -26.81 -5.88 -24.57
N GLU A 249 -26.27 -4.68 -24.36
CA GLU A 249 -25.44 -3.98 -25.32
C GLU A 249 -24.07 -4.65 -25.44
N LEU A 250 -23.42 -4.95 -24.32
CA LEU A 250 -22.14 -5.69 -24.30
C LEU A 250 -22.22 -7.02 -25.04
N ARG A 251 -23.31 -7.77 -24.92
CA ARG A 251 -23.52 -9.02 -25.66
C ARG A 251 -23.73 -8.82 -27.16
N THR A 252 -24.25 -7.68 -27.55
CA THR A 252 -24.52 -7.34 -28.95
C THR A 252 -23.24 -6.86 -29.63
N VAL A 253 -22.50 -5.95 -28.99
CA VAL A 253 -21.29 -5.31 -29.52
C VAL A 253 -20.05 -6.20 -29.33
N LEU A 254 -19.95 -6.89 -28.20
CA LEU A 254 -18.79 -7.68 -27.79
C LEU A 254 -19.16 -9.16 -27.53
N PRO A 255 -19.72 -9.88 -28.52
CA PRO A 255 -20.26 -11.24 -28.33
C PRO A 255 -19.20 -12.31 -28.03
N ARG A 256 -17.91 -12.01 -28.27
CA ARG A 256 -16.80 -12.94 -28.00
C ARG A 256 -16.45 -13.07 -26.51
N GLN A 257 -16.89 -12.11 -25.69
CA GLN A 257 -16.74 -12.17 -24.24
C GLN A 257 -18.03 -12.68 -23.59
N HIS A 258 -17.88 -13.45 -22.51
CA HIS A 258 -19.03 -13.93 -21.74
C HIS A 258 -19.38 -12.94 -20.62
N TRP A 259 -20.47 -12.20 -20.80
CA TRP A 259 -20.90 -11.13 -19.88
C TRP A 259 -21.88 -11.59 -18.77
N ASN A 260 -22.48 -12.78 -18.90
CA ASN A 260 -23.40 -13.32 -17.89
C ASN A 260 -22.65 -14.15 -16.83
N THR A 261 -21.52 -13.65 -16.33
CA THR A 261 -20.76 -14.33 -15.29
C THR A 261 -21.43 -14.17 -13.93
N GLN A 262 -21.41 -15.23 -13.13
CA GLN A 262 -21.76 -15.20 -11.69
C GLN A 262 -20.48 -15.13 -10.82
N ALA A 263 -19.32 -15.46 -11.37
CA ALA A 263 -18.04 -15.40 -10.68
C ALA A 263 -17.30 -14.10 -11.01
N SER A 264 -16.60 -13.55 -10.02
CA SER A 264 -15.67 -12.43 -10.18
C SER A 264 -14.32 -12.90 -10.73
N GLY A 265 -13.46 -11.97 -11.15
CA GLY A 265 -12.10 -12.26 -11.61
C GLY A 265 -12.03 -12.91 -13.00
N ILE A 266 -13.01 -12.69 -13.88
CA ILE A 266 -12.99 -13.31 -15.22
C ILE A 266 -12.05 -12.52 -16.14
N ALA A 267 -11.12 -13.20 -16.82
CA ALA A 267 -10.28 -12.52 -17.80
C ALA A 267 -11.13 -12.02 -18.97
N ILE A 268 -10.90 -10.77 -19.35
CA ILE A 268 -11.39 -10.16 -20.57
C ILE A 268 -10.43 -10.55 -21.69
N ARG A 269 -10.97 -11.03 -22.80
CA ARG A 269 -10.16 -11.42 -23.95
C ARG A 269 -9.37 -10.21 -24.48
N PRO A 270 -8.06 -10.35 -24.77
CA PRO A 270 -7.26 -9.25 -25.29
C PRO A 270 -7.86 -8.61 -26.57
N GLU A 271 -8.48 -9.42 -27.44
CA GLU A 271 -9.14 -8.92 -28.65
C GLU A 271 -10.46 -8.16 -28.41
N VAL A 272 -11.04 -8.26 -27.21
CA VAL A 272 -12.27 -7.56 -26.81
C VAL A 272 -11.94 -6.22 -26.14
N LEU A 273 -10.80 -6.14 -25.44
CA LEU A 273 -10.44 -5.00 -24.60
C LEU A 273 -10.44 -3.63 -25.34
N PRO A 274 -9.84 -3.47 -26.54
CA PRO A 274 -9.81 -2.16 -27.20
C PRO A 274 -11.21 -1.62 -27.52
N GLU A 275 -12.12 -2.50 -27.94
CA GLU A 275 -13.49 -2.12 -28.27
C GLU A 275 -14.34 -1.91 -27.02
N LEU A 276 -14.06 -2.64 -25.94
CA LEU A 276 -14.66 -2.40 -24.64
C LEU A 276 -14.30 -1.01 -24.09
N GLU A 277 -13.03 -0.62 -24.14
CA GLU A 277 -12.57 0.71 -23.73
C GLU A 277 -13.24 1.81 -24.57
N ARG A 278 -13.37 1.61 -25.88
CA ARG A 278 -14.07 2.55 -26.77
C ARG A 278 -15.55 2.68 -26.39
N LEU A 279 -16.24 1.56 -26.17
CA LEU A 279 -17.65 1.54 -25.80
C LEU A 279 -17.88 2.16 -24.42
N TRP A 280 -16.99 1.88 -23.46
CA TRP A 280 -17.05 2.46 -22.12
C TRP A 280 -16.83 3.98 -22.14
N ALA A 281 -15.81 4.47 -22.85
CA ALA A 281 -15.58 5.91 -23.00
C ALA A 281 -16.76 6.63 -23.68
N GLN A 282 -17.35 6.01 -24.72
CA GLN A 282 -18.55 6.53 -25.39
C GLN A 282 -19.73 6.60 -24.42
N HIS A 283 -19.91 5.57 -23.59
CA HIS A 283 -20.97 5.49 -22.57
C HIS A 283 -20.82 6.60 -21.51
N LEU A 284 -19.59 6.93 -21.13
CA LEU A 284 -19.27 8.03 -20.22
C LEU A 284 -19.36 9.44 -20.87
N GLY A 285 -19.64 9.52 -22.18
CA GLY A 285 -19.68 10.78 -22.91
C GLY A 285 -18.30 11.41 -23.15
N GLU A 286 -17.23 10.62 -23.08
CA GLU A 286 -15.87 11.09 -23.32
C GLU A 286 -15.55 11.13 -24.83
N PRO A 287 -14.87 12.19 -25.34
CA PRO A 287 -14.52 12.27 -26.75
C PRO A 287 -13.49 11.17 -27.13
N GLU A 288 -13.66 10.51 -28.30
CA GLU A 288 -12.78 9.44 -28.83
C GLU A 288 -11.27 9.81 -28.88
N THR A 289 -10.94 11.11 -28.85
CA THR A 289 -9.55 11.60 -28.77
C THR A 289 -8.94 11.50 -27.37
N ARG A 290 -9.72 11.40 -26.30
CA ARG A 290 -9.24 11.21 -24.91
C ARG A 290 -8.73 9.77 -24.70
N THR A 291 -9.36 8.79 -25.35
CA THR A 291 -8.98 7.37 -25.31
C THR A 291 -7.68 7.06 -26.05
N LYS A 292 -7.28 7.88 -27.05
CA LYS A 292 -5.94 7.78 -27.66
C LYS A 292 -4.85 8.52 -26.88
N ALA A 293 -5.18 9.50 -26.05
CA ALA A 293 -4.20 10.29 -25.29
C ALA A 293 -3.70 9.59 -24.01
N ARG A 294 -4.42 8.57 -23.50
CA ARG A 294 -3.92 7.68 -22.44
C ARG A 294 -3.17 6.45 -22.99
N GLY A 295 -3.31 6.17 -24.29
CA GLY A 295 -2.50 5.19 -25.00
C GLY A 295 -1.20 5.80 -25.53
N ARG A 296 -0.12 5.72 -24.75
CA ARG A 296 1.25 6.14 -25.12
C ARG A 296 1.43 7.65 -25.31
N SER A 297 1.30 8.41 -24.22
CA SER A 297 2.14 9.59 -23.99
C SER A 297 2.14 9.91 -22.50
N GLN A 298 3.35 9.99 -21.94
CA GLN A 298 3.74 10.54 -20.63
C GLN A 298 2.62 11.10 -19.72
N GLY A 299 2.57 10.55 -18.51
CA GLY A 299 2.15 11.28 -17.31
C GLY A 299 0.67 11.22 -17.00
N TRP A 300 0.23 10.18 -16.29
CA TRP A 300 -0.88 10.31 -15.33
C TRP A 300 -0.94 9.12 -14.36
N GLN A 301 0.17 8.89 -13.63
CA GLN A 301 0.08 8.34 -12.28
C GLN A 301 -0.17 9.54 -11.36
N LEU A 302 -1.27 9.55 -10.60
CA LEU A 302 -1.43 10.49 -9.48
C LEU A 302 -0.47 10.00 -8.40
N ASP A 303 0.72 10.58 -8.45
CA ASP A 303 1.99 10.03 -8.02
C ASP A 303 2.13 9.99 -6.48
N PRO A 304 2.18 8.80 -5.84
CA PRO A 304 2.57 8.67 -4.44
C PRO A 304 3.92 9.34 -4.14
N ILE A 305 4.81 9.42 -5.14
CA ILE A 305 6.08 10.14 -5.03
C ILE A 305 5.83 11.65 -4.99
N ARG A 306 4.89 12.21 -5.76
CA ARG A 306 4.52 13.63 -5.62
C ARG A 306 3.89 13.93 -4.28
N ARG A 307 2.98 13.07 -3.79
CA ARG A 307 2.40 13.23 -2.45
C ARG A 307 3.49 13.20 -1.37
N LYS A 308 4.40 12.22 -1.45
CA LYS A 308 5.55 12.13 -0.55
C LYS A 308 6.47 13.34 -0.66
N LYS A 309 6.78 13.83 -1.86
CA LYS A 309 7.61 15.04 -2.05
C LYS A 309 6.95 16.29 -1.44
N VAL A 310 5.63 16.41 -1.55
CA VAL A 310 4.85 17.48 -0.95
C VAL A 310 4.86 17.39 0.59
N GLU A 311 4.72 16.18 1.15
CA GLU A 311 4.84 15.92 2.59
C GLU A 311 6.26 16.17 3.11
N ASP A 312 7.28 15.69 2.41
CA ASP A 312 8.69 15.91 2.75
C ASP A 312 9.05 17.40 2.70
N ALA A 313 8.53 18.15 1.71
CA ALA A 313 8.70 19.59 1.62
C ALA A 313 8.00 20.34 2.78
N ALA A 314 6.82 19.87 3.20
CA ALA A 314 6.11 20.43 4.35
C ALA A 314 6.89 20.20 5.66
N GLN A 315 7.40 18.99 5.86
CA GLN A 315 8.21 18.62 7.04
C GLN A 315 9.54 19.39 7.06
N ALA A 316 10.25 19.48 5.93
CA ALA A 316 11.49 20.23 5.85
C ALA A 316 11.30 21.73 6.16
N ARG A 317 10.18 22.32 5.69
CA ARG A 317 9.84 23.72 5.97
C ARG A 317 9.48 23.93 7.44
N LEU A 318 8.78 22.97 8.07
CA LEU A 318 8.48 23.00 9.49
C LEU A 318 9.76 22.93 10.34
N ALA A 319 10.66 21.99 10.02
CA ALA A 319 11.93 21.81 10.71
C ALA A 319 12.79 23.09 10.62
N ALA A 320 13.01 23.61 9.40
CA ALA A 320 13.82 24.81 9.18
C ALA A 320 13.30 26.03 9.95
N LEU A 321 11.98 26.18 10.09
CA LEU A 321 11.36 27.27 10.85
C LEU A 321 11.69 27.17 12.34
N TYR A 322 11.60 25.97 12.92
CA TYR A 322 11.90 25.75 14.33
C TYR A 322 13.41 25.83 14.62
N GLU A 323 14.25 25.31 13.74
CA GLU A 323 15.71 25.46 13.82
C GLU A 323 16.13 26.94 13.79
N ALA A 324 15.57 27.73 12.87
CA ALA A 324 15.83 29.17 12.81
C ALA A 324 15.36 29.91 14.07
N ALA A 325 14.30 29.41 14.72
CA ALA A 325 13.84 29.92 16.01
C ALA A 325 14.69 29.43 17.20
N GLY A 326 15.80 28.71 16.96
CA GLY A 326 16.74 28.24 17.97
C GLY A 326 16.27 26.99 18.72
N TRP A 327 15.41 26.18 18.10
CA TRP A 327 15.10 24.83 18.57
C TRP A 327 16.07 23.82 17.97
N THR A 328 16.39 22.78 18.72
CA THR A 328 17.03 21.58 18.17
C THR A 328 15.94 20.68 17.65
N VAL A 329 15.87 20.50 16.33
CA VAL A 329 14.91 19.62 15.68
C VAL A 329 15.58 18.27 15.44
N GLU A 330 14.97 17.20 15.93
CA GLU A 330 15.45 15.83 15.70
C GLU A 330 14.42 15.07 14.86
N ASP A 331 14.88 14.55 13.72
CA ASP A 331 14.09 13.76 12.78
C ASP A 331 14.17 12.28 13.19
N HIS A 332 13.08 11.76 13.75
CA HIS A 332 12.96 10.37 14.20
C HIS A 332 11.95 9.59 13.35
N ARG A 333 11.97 9.81 12.01
CA ARG A 333 11.13 9.14 11.00
C ARG A 333 11.12 7.60 11.00
N TYR A 334 11.77 6.94 11.95
CA TYR A 334 11.77 5.50 12.12
C TYR A 334 11.46 5.10 13.57
N GLY A 335 10.27 4.53 13.79
CA GLY A 335 10.00 3.67 14.96
C GLY A 335 9.01 4.16 16.02
N HIS A 336 8.46 5.37 15.93
CA HIS A 336 7.48 5.88 16.91
C HIS A 336 6.31 6.63 16.25
N SER A 337 5.21 6.84 16.99
CA SER A 337 3.96 7.43 16.47
C SER A 337 4.01 8.94 16.18
N TYR A 338 5.20 9.51 15.98
CA TYR A 338 5.43 10.94 15.71
C TYR A 338 6.59 11.08 14.75
N ASP A 339 6.49 12.07 13.86
CA ASP A 339 7.44 12.24 12.77
C ASP A 339 8.66 13.11 13.14
N VAL A 340 8.51 14.13 13.99
CA VAL A 340 9.61 15.05 14.39
C VAL A 340 9.34 15.62 15.79
N PHE A 341 10.38 15.81 16.62
CA PHE A 341 10.25 16.65 17.82
C PHE A 341 11.34 17.71 17.92
N ALA A 342 10.96 18.86 18.45
CA ALA A 342 11.82 20.01 18.66
C ALA A 342 12.04 20.22 20.16
N THR A 343 13.30 20.43 20.55
CA THR A 343 13.66 20.72 21.94
C THR A 343 14.30 22.09 22.09
N LYS A 344 13.92 22.83 23.14
CA LYS A 344 14.52 24.12 23.48
C LYS A 344 14.40 24.37 24.97
N ALA A 345 15.52 24.61 25.65
CA ALA A 345 15.57 24.94 27.07
C ALA A 345 14.78 23.98 27.99
N GLY A 346 14.71 22.68 27.64
CA GLY A 346 13.97 21.66 28.39
C GLY A 346 12.50 21.50 28.00
N GLU A 347 11.99 22.33 27.09
CA GLU A 347 10.68 22.15 26.46
C GLU A 347 10.79 21.21 25.26
N VAL A 348 9.72 20.43 25.03
CA VAL A 348 9.60 19.49 23.91
C VAL A 348 8.28 19.77 23.20
N LEU A 349 8.36 19.99 21.89
CA LEU A 349 7.22 20.09 20.99
C LEU A 349 7.26 18.95 19.96
N TYR A 350 6.09 18.41 19.66
CA TYR A 350 5.91 17.39 18.62
C TYR A 350 5.42 18.09 17.35
N LEU A 351 6.19 17.96 16.29
CA LEU A 351 5.98 18.65 15.03
C LEU A 351 5.44 17.66 14.01
N GLU A 352 4.29 17.98 13.43
CA GLU A 352 3.65 17.23 12.36
C GLU A 352 3.44 18.18 11.17
N ALA A 353 3.70 17.75 9.94
CA ALA A 353 3.43 18.56 8.77
C ALA A 353 2.65 17.79 7.70
N LYS A 354 1.61 18.42 7.15
CA LYS A 354 0.86 17.92 6.00
C LYS A 354 1.03 18.86 4.81
N GLY A 355 1.12 18.28 3.62
CA GLY A 355 1.25 19.04 2.38
C GLY A 355 0.12 18.73 1.39
N THR A 356 -0.27 19.72 0.59
CA THR A 356 -1.23 19.54 -0.50
C THR A 356 -0.96 20.50 -1.67
N GLU A 357 -1.29 20.07 -2.89
CA GLU A 357 -1.31 20.93 -4.09
C GLU A 357 -2.55 21.85 -4.13
N THR A 358 -3.55 21.62 -3.27
CA THR A 358 -4.81 22.41 -3.18
C THR A 358 -4.72 23.52 -2.13
N ALA A 359 -5.80 24.29 -1.94
CA ALA A 359 -5.86 25.42 -1.00
C ALA A 359 -5.64 25.07 0.49
N GLY A 360 -5.65 23.79 0.87
CA GLY A 360 -5.35 23.37 2.25
C GLY A 360 -6.46 23.61 3.28
N ASN A 361 -7.71 23.78 2.82
CA ASN A 361 -8.85 24.02 3.71
C ASN A 361 -9.17 22.84 4.65
N ALA A 362 -8.69 21.64 4.32
CA ALA A 362 -8.73 20.45 5.16
C ALA A 362 -7.50 19.59 4.87
N VAL A 363 -6.97 18.92 5.89
CA VAL A 363 -5.87 17.96 5.79
C VAL A 363 -6.26 16.67 6.49
N LEU A 364 -5.92 15.54 5.88
CA LEU A 364 -6.19 14.22 6.45
C LEU A 364 -5.16 13.91 7.53
N VAL A 365 -5.64 13.35 8.64
CA VAL A 365 -4.80 12.92 9.75
C VAL A 365 -5.08 11.45 10.08
N SER A 366 -4.03 10.71 10.42
CA SER A 366 -4.14 9.29 10.75
C SER A 366 -4.69 9.06 12.17
N LYS A 367 -5.22 7.86 12.42
CA LYS A 367 -5.61 7.44 13.79
C LYS A 367 -4.45 7.58 14.77
N GLY A 368 -3.24 7.22 14.33
CA GLY A 368 -2.02 7.36 15.12
C GLY A 368 -1.72 8.81 15.49
N GLU A 369 -1.82 9.75 14.55
CA GLU A 369 -1.62 11.19 14.78
C GLU A 369 -2.66 11.79 15.73
N VAL A 370 -3.91 11.32 15.67
CA VAL A 370 -4.98 11.75 16.57
C VAL A 370 -4.75 11.22 18.00
N GLU A 371 -4.46 9.93 18.14
CA GLU A 371 -4.09 9.32 19.42
C GLU A 371 -2.84 9.99 19.99
N HIS A 372 -1.93 10.40 19.11
CA HIS A 372 -0.74 11.17 19.45
C HIS A 372 -1.10 12.45 20.18
N ALA A 373 -1.80 13.33 19.47
CA ALA A 373 -2.01 14.68 19.94
C ALA A 373 -2.89 14.73 21.18
N ARG A 374 -3.75 13.72 21.37
CA ARG A 374 -4.45 13.50 22.64
C ARG A 374 -3.51 13.16 23.80
N LYS A 375 -2.52 12.30 23.57
CA LYS A 375 -1.54 11.90 24.59
C LYS A 375 -0.61 13.04 25.00
N PHE A 376 -0.32 13.99 24.11
CA PHE A 376 0.56 15.15 24.35
C PHE A 376 -0.14 16.49 24.11
N ALA A 377 -1.38 16.59 24.58
CA ALA A 377 -2.19 17.79 24.44
C ALA A 377 -1.43 19.06 24.88
N GLY A 378 -1.49 20.10 24.07
CA GLY A 378 -0.78 21.38 24.28
C GLY A 378 0.72 21.35 23.94
N ARG A 379 1.24 20.25 23.38
CA ARG A 379 2.64 20.14 22.92
C ARG A 379 2.77 19.72 21.45
N CYS A 380 1.68 19.63 20.71
CA CYS A 380 1.68 19.24 19.30
C CYS A 380 1.43 20.46 18.40
N VAL A 381 2.21 20.58 17.34
CA VAL A 381 2.11 21.65 16.34
C VAL A 381 1.93 21.02 14.97
N MET A 382 0.94 21.49 14.22
CA MET A 382 0.68 21.08 12.84
C MET A 382 1.12 22.20 11.88
N GLY A 383 2.03 21.89 10.97
CA GLY A 383 2.33 22.69 9.80
C GLY A 383 1.50 22.24 8.60
N VAL A 384 0.85 23.16 7.89
CA VAL A 384 0.17 22.85 6.63
C VAL A 384 0.83 23.64 5.51
N LEU A 385 1.37 22.92 4.52
CA LEU A 385 1.88 23.48 3.28
C LEU A 385 0.86 23.29 2.16
N SER A 386 0.17 24.34 1.75
CA SER A 386 -0.85 24.32 0.69
C SER A 386 -0.36 24.97 -0.60
N GLU A 387 -1.10 24.79 -1.69
CA GLU A 387 -0.83 25.40 -3.01
C GLU A 387 0.58 25.11 -3.55
N VAL A 388 1.11 23.92 -3.23
CA VAL A 388 2.43 23.49 -3.68
C VAL A 388 2.44 23.33 -5.20
N LYS A 389 3.48 23.89 -5.83
CA LYS A 389 3.73 23.73 -7.26
C LYS A 389 4.93 22.83 -7.50
N PHE A 390 4.94 22.21 -8.66
CA PHE A 390 6.05 21.40 -9.12
C PHE A 390 6.77 22.07 -10.27
N LEU A 391 8.09 21.99 -10.23
CA LEU A 391 8.96 22.37 -11.34
C LEU A 391 8.85 21.35 -12.49
N PRO A 392 9.24 21.71 -13.73
CA PRO A 392 9.19 20.78 -14.88
C PRO A 392 10.00 19.49 -14.71
N ASN A 393 10.95 19.46 -13.78
CA ASN A 393 11.76 18.29 -13.43
C ASN A 393 11.05 17.34 -12.43
N GLY A 394 9.83 17.65 -11.99
CA GLY A 394 9.07 16.84 -11.04
C GLY A 394 9.48 17.03 -9.58
N GLU A 395 10.31 18.03 -9.26
CA GLU A 395 10.57 18.46 -7.88
C GLU A 395 9.57 19.51 -7.41
N VAL A 396 9.35 19.57 -6.09
CA VAL A 396 8.58 20.66 -5.48
C VAL A 396 9.33 21.98 -5.68
N ASP A 397 8.63 22.99 -6.15
CA ASP A 397 9.15 24.36 -6.19
C ASP A 397 9.25 24.87 -4.75
N ALA A 398 10.49 25.01 -4.26
CA ALA A 398 10.77 25.42 -2.90
C ALA A 398 10.26 26.83 -2.56
N GLU A 399 10.03 27.70 -3.55
CA GLU A 399 9.47 29.04 -3.31
C GLU A 399 7.93 29.05 -3.39
N SER A 400 7.33 27.93 -3.80
CA SER A 400 5.89 27.78 -3.90
C SER A 400 5.22 27.40 -2.59
N GLY A 401 3.90 27.51 -2.60
CA GLY A 401 3.01 27.12 -1.52
C GLY A 401 2.90 28.15 -0.39
N ILE A 402 1.84 28.00 0.39
CA ILE A 402 1.52 28.80 1.56
C ILE A 402 1.71 27.91 2.77
N PHE A 403 2.54 28.33 3.73
CA PHE A 403 2.80 27.56 4.95
C PHE A 403 2.13 28.21 6.15
N GLN A 404 1.31 27.44 6.86
CA GLN A 404 0.58 27.89 8.05
C GLN A 404 0.83 26.95 9.22
N LEU A 405 0.86 27.49 10.44
CA LEU A 405 1.05 26.74 11.68
C LEU A 405 -0.22 26.76 12.52
N TYR A 406 -0.54 25.62 13.11
CA TYR A 406 -1.67 25.45 14.01
C TYR A 406 -1.23 24.74 15.29
N GLU A 407 -1.86 25.10 16.41
CA GLU A 407 -1.86 24.24 17.58
C GLU A 407 -2.66 22.98 17.25
N TRP A 408 -2.03 21.81 17.32
CA TRP A 408 -2.69 20.57 16.96
C TRP A 408 -3.39 19.97 18.18
N ASN A 409 -4.70 20.17 18.24
CA ASN A 409 -5.56 19.64 19.30
C ASN A 409 -6.82 18.97 18.70
N PRO A 410 -6.86 17.63 18.65
CA PRO A 410 -8.01 16.87 18.14
C PRO A 410 -9.34 17.19 18.82
N ASP A 411 -9.31 17.59 20.09
CA ASP A 411 -10.51 17.76 20.90
C ASP A 411 -10.98 19.24 20.96
N ALA A 412 -10.36 20.12 20.18
CA ALA A 412 -10.76 21.54 20.04
C ALA A 412 -12.02 21.77 19.19
N GLY A 413 -12.60 20.70 18.61
CA GLY A 413 -13.86 20.75 17.86
C GLY A 413 -13.72 20.91 16.34
N SER A 414 -12.50 20.95 15.80
CA SER A 414 -12.22 21.04 14.36
C SER A 414 -11.95 19.69 13.68
N LEU A 415 -11.79 18.61 14.44
CA LEU A 415 -11.61 17.27 13.90
C LEU A 415 -12.97 16.64 13.55
N VAL A 416 -13.14 16.25 12.29
CA VAL A 416 -14.28 15.48 11.81
C VAL A 416 -13.84 14.03 11.62
N PRO A 417 -14.38 13.05 12.38
CA PRO A 417 -14.05 11.65 12.17
C PRO A 417 -14.62 11.14 10.85
N GLU A 418 -13.75 10.81 9.89
CA GLU A 418 -14.16 10.27 8.58
C GLU A 418 -14.28 8.73 8.57
N ARG A 419 -13.65 8.04 9.54
CA ARG A 419 -13.64 6.56 9.63
C ARG A 419 -13.79 6.09 11.07
N PHE A 420 -14.58 5.03 11.27
CA PHE A 420 -14.74 4.35 12.55
C PHE A 420 -14.43 2.86 12.40
N SER A 421 -13.80 2.26 13.42
CA SER A 421 -13.53 0.83 13.49
C SER A 421 -14.13 0.27 14.78
N PHE A 422 -14.95 -0.78 14.68
CA PHE A 422 -15.50 -1.50 15.84
C PHE A 422 -14.80 -2.84 16.02
N ALA A 423 -14.22 -3.07 17.20
CA ALA A 423 -13.67 -4.36 17.60
C ALA A 423 -14.54 -4.90 18.75
N PRO A 424 -15.31 -5.98 18.54
CA PRO A 424 -16.12 -6.55 19.60
C PRO A 424 -15.24 -7.10 20.72
N GLY A 425 -15.61 -6.79 21.97
CA GLY A 425 -15.00 -7.36 23.17
C GLY A 425 -15.61 -8.71 23.54
N ILE A 426 -15.83 -8.94 24.84
CA ILE A 426 -16.47 -10.16 25.35
C ILE A 426 -17.89 -10.26 24.77
N SER A 427 -18.18 -11.38 24.10
CA SER A 427 -19.52 -11.68 23.57
C SER A 427 -20.54 -11.74 24.72
N ILE A 428 -21.62 -10.99 24.59
CA ILE A 428 -22.80 -11.13 25.44
C ILE A 428 -23.62 -12.35 24.95
N PRO A 429 -24.17 -13.18 25.85
CA PRO A 429 -25.03 -14.29 25.46
C PRO A 429 -26.26 -13.82 24.70
N VAL A 430 -26.66 -14.55 23.67
CA VAL A 430 -27.92 -14.33 22.96
C VAL A 430 -29.08 -14.66 23.92
N PRO A 431 -30.09 -13.77 24.09
CA PRO A 431 -31.26 -14.09 24.90
C PRO A 431 -31.99 -15.30 24.30
N GLU A 432 -32.27 -16.33 25.11
CA GLU A 432 -33.09 -17.45 24.67
C GLU A 432 -34.55 -16.99 24.48
N PRO A 433 -35.23 -17.44 23.41
CA PRO A 433 -36.65 -17.15 23.22
C PRO A 433 -37.47 -17.81 24.34
N GLU A 434 -38.37 -17.04 24.97
CA GLU A 434 -39.35 -17.57 25.91
C GLU A 434 -40.23 -18.62 25.20
N ALA A 435 -40.28 -19.82 25.77
CA ALA A 435 -41.02 -20.97 25.25
C ALA A 435 -42.53 -20.85 25.42
#